data_AF-A0A090R2W9-F1
#
_entry.id   AF-A0A090R2W9-F1
#
_cell.length_a   1.000
_cell.length_b   1.000
_cell.length_c   1.000
_cell.angle_alpha   90.00
_cell.angle_beta   90.00
_cell.angle_gamma   90.00
#
_symmetry.space_group_name_H-M   'P 1'
#
loop_
_entity.id
_entity.type
_entity.pdbx_description
1 polymer ?
#
loop_
_entity_poly.entity_id
_entity_poly.type
_entity_poly.pdbx_seq_one_letter_code
_entity_poly.pdbx_strand_id
1 'polypeptide(L)'
;MGARESLNGMMQKQVSLSPRAIDKLGIAFLFFAIWFAAVMNPSILGMMEALSGPVIAMILFLMPMIAVLKVDALKAYRGHASTYFVLVMGVLAVSAIVFGLL
;
A
#
# COMPACT_ATOMS: atom_id res chain seq x y z
N MET A 1 -13.09 9.99 8.93
CA MET A 1 -13.98 11.17 8.87
C MET A 1 -13.80 12.12 10.06
N GLY A 2 -13.53 11.65 11.28
CA GLY A 2 -13.45 12.53 12.47
C GLY A 2 -12.32 13.58 12.53
N ALA A 3 -11.13 13.34 11.97
CA ALA A 3 -10.04 14.33 12.01
C ALA A 3 -10.34 15.58 11.17
N ARG A 4 -11.11 15.43 10.07
CA ARG A 4 -11.49 16.54 9.19
C ARG A 4 -12.57 17.43 9.82
N GLU A 5 -13.53 16.84 10.54
CA GLU A 5 -14.58 17.59 11.26
C GLU A 5 -14.02 18.40 12.44
N SER A 6 -13.08 17.82 13.19
CA SER A 6 -12.42 18.53 14.30
C SER A 6 -11.60 19.73 13.82
N LEU A 7 -10.82 19.57 12.74
CA LEU A 7 -10.02 20.66 12.17
C LEU A 7 -10.90 21.77 11.58
N ASN A 8 -11.97 21.40 10.87
CA ASN A 8 -12.88 22.36 10.23
C ASN A 8 -13.74 23.13 11.26
N GLY A 9 -14.09 22.49 12.38
CA GLY A 9 -14.77 23.14 13.51
C GLY A 9 -13.91 24.16 14.26
N MET A 10 -12.59 23.93 14.34
CA MET A 10 -11.64 24.90 14.91
C MET A 10 -11.35 26.05 13.94
N MET A 11 -11.18 25.76 12.65
CA MET A 11 -10.89 26.79 11.64
C MET A 11 -12.08 27.71 11.35
N GLN A 12 -13.32 27.21 11.38
CA GLN A 12 -14.53 28.06 11.27
C GLN A 12 -14.67 29.06 12.42
N LYS A 13 -14.14 28.74 13.61
CA LYS A 13 -14.21 29.64 14.78
C LYS A 13 -13.16 30.75 14.76
N GLN A 14 -12.09 30.63 13.97
CA GLN A 14 -10.98 31.60 13.97
C GLN A 14 -10.77 32.34 12.65
N VAL A 15 -11.21 31.82 11.49
CA VAL A 15 -10.96 32.48 10.20
C VAL A 15 -12.15 32.32 9.24
N SER A 16 -12.78 33.44 8.87
CA SER A 16 -13.83 33.53 7.86
C SER A 16 -13.26 33.52 6.44
N LEU A 17 -12.69 32.39 6.00
CA LEU A 17 -12.25 32.21 4.61
C LEU A 17 -12.98 31.04 3.94
N SER A 18 -13.04 31.10 2.60
CA SER A 18 -13.75 30.14 1.75
C SER A 18 -13.43 28.68 2.13
N PRO A 19 -14.46 27.85 2.44
CA PRO A 19 -14.27 26.46 2.90
C PRO A 19 -13.41 25.61 1.97
N ARG A 20 -13.38 25.91 0.67
CA ARG A 20 -12.61 25.16 -0.34
C ARG A 20 -11.11 25.46 -0.30
N ALA A 21 -10.73 26.69 0.03
CA ALA A 21 -9.33 27.08 0.14
C ALA A 21 -8.72 26.54 1.44
N ILE A 22 -9.49 26.57 2.53
CA ILE A 22 -9.10 25.99 3.83
C ILE A 22 -8.96 24.47 3.73
N ASP A 23 -9.87 23.75 3.07
CA ASP A 23 -9.76 22.30 2.90
C ASP A 23 -8.51 21.91 2.09
N LYS A 24 -8.22 22.62 0.99
CA LYS A 24 -7.02 22.35 0.17
C LYS A 24 -5.72 22.66 0.92
N LEU A 25 -5.67 23.75 1.67
CA LEU A 25 -4.53 24.11 2.51
C LEU A 25 -4.36 23.12 3.66
N GLY A 26 -5.46 22.69 4.29
CA GLY A 26 -5.46 21.69 5.36
C GLY A 26 -4.98 20.32 4.87
N ILE A 27 -5.39 19.89 3.68
CA ILE A 27 -4.89 18.65 3.05
C ILE A 27 -3.39 18.76 2.77
N ALA A 28 -2.94 19.88 2.18
CA ALA A 28 -1.52 20.09 1.91
C ALA A 28 -0.68 20.09 3.19
N PHE A 29 -1.12 20.84 4.21
CA PHE A 29 -0.45 20.89 5.51
C PHE A 29 -0.39 19.51 6.17
N LEU A 30 -1.51 18.77 6.18
CA LEU A 30 -1.57 17.42 6.73
C LEU A 30 -0.63 16.47 5.99
N PHE A 31 -0.55 16.56 4.66
CA PHE A 31 0.35 15.75 3.85
C PHE A 31 1.82 16.00 4.25
N PHE A 32 2.25 17.26 4.33
CA PHE A 32 3.61 17.60 4.75
C PHE A 32 3.90 17.20 6.20
N ALA A 33 2.94 17.37 7.11
CA ALA A 33 3.08 16.99 8.51
C ALA A 33 3.26 15.47 8.67
N ILE A 34 2.44 14.66 7.99
CA ILE A 34 2.56 13.20 8.01
C ILE A 34 3.86 12.75 7.37
N TRP A 35 4.26 13.35 6.24
CA TRP A 35 5.52 13.03 5.59
C TRP A 35 6.72 13.30 6.50
N PHE A 36 6.77 14.47 7.13
CA PHE A 36 7.84 14.81 8.07
C PHE A 36 7.84 13.87 9.29
N ALA A 37 6.65 13.57 9.84
CA ALA A 37 6.52 12.62 10.95
C ALA A 37 6.99 11.20 10.57
N ALA A 38 6.73 10.75 9.35
CA ALA A 38 7.19 9.45 8.84
C ALA A 38 8.71 9.40 8.66
N VAL A 39 9.35 10.50 8.24
CA VAL A 39 10.81 10.57 8.13
C VAL A 39 11.49 10.58 9.50
N MET A 40 10.90 11.27 10.49
CA MET A 40 11.45 11.32 11.85
C MET A 40 11.19 10.05 12.66
N ASN A 41 10.07 9.37 12.42
CA ASN A 41 9.73 8.15 13.11
C ASN A 41 9.53 6.99 12.13
N PRO A 42 10.59 6.24 11.81
CA PRO A 42 10.53 5.14 10.84
C PRO A 42 9.61 3.99 11.28
N SER A 43 9.18 3.94 12.54
CA SER A 43 8.21 2.93 13.01
C SER A 43 6.84 3.06 12.32
N ILE A 44 6.43 4.27 11.90
CA ILE A 44 5.16 4.45 11.17
C ILE A 44 5.26 3.87 9.76
N LEU A 45 6.41 4.07 9.11
CA LEU A 45 6.69 3.48 7.80
C LEU A 45 6.78 1.95 7.90
N GLY A 46 7.47 1.44 8.93
CA GLY A 46 7.55 0.00 9.20
C GLY A 46 6.20 -0.64 9.51
N MET A 47 5.29 0.07 10.19
CA MET A 47 3.93 -0.42 10.45
C MET A 47 3.07 -0.44 9.17
N MET A 48 3.22 0.56 8.30
CA MET A 48 2.61 0.52 6.96
C MET A 48 3.15 -0.65 6.15
N GLU A 49 4.47 -0.84 6.14
CA GLU A 49 5.12 -1.93 5.42
C GLU A 49 4.75 -3.31 5.97
N ALA A 50 4.59 -3.45 7.29
CA ALA A 50 4.12 -4.67 7.92
C ALA A 50 2.70 -5.09 7.45
N LEU A 51 1.85 -4.10 7.17
CA LEU A 51 0.48 -4.33 6.67
C LEU A 51 0.42 -4.48 5.14
N SER A 52 1.12 -3.62 4.39
CA SER A 52 1.07 -3.60 2.93
C SER A 52 2.03 -4.60 2.28
N GLY A 53 3.14 -4.92 2.92
CA GLY A 53 4.18 -5.83 2.42
C GLY A 53 3.63 -7.21 2.07
N PRO A 54 2.89 -7.88 2.97
CA PRO A 54 2.28 -9.18 2.67
C PRO A 54 1.25 -9.09 1.54
N VAL A 55 0.43 -8.04 1.51
CA VAL A 55 -0.60 -7.84 0.49
C VAL A 55 0.02 -7.61 -0.89
N ILE A 56 1.00 -6.72 -0.98
CA ILE A 56 1.72 -6.43 -2.24
C ILE A 56 2.48 -7.67 -2.71
N ALA A 57 3.12 -8.42 -1.81
CA ALA A 57 3.81 -9.67 -2.14
C ALA A 57 2.85 -10.73 -2.70
N MET A 58 1.67 -10.90 -2.10
CA MET A 58 0.65 -11.80 -2.63
C MET A 58 0.19 -11.37 -4.03
N ILE A 59 0.00 -10.08 -4.27
CA ILE A 59 -0.39 -9.57 -5.59
C ILE A 59 0.73 -9.79 -6.61
N LEU A 60 1.98 -9.48 -6.28
CA LEU A 60 3.10 -9.57 -7.23
C LEU A 60 3.53 -11.00 -7.53
N PHE A 61 3.46 -11.91 -6.56
CA PHE A 61 3.98 -13.27 -6.72
C PHE A 61 2.89 -14.34 -6.83
N LEU A 62 1.79 -14.23 -6.08
CA LEU A 62 0.73 -15.25 -6.08
C LEU A 62 -0.25 -15.04 -7.24
N MET A 63 -0.65 -13.80 -7.53
CA MET A 63 -1.58 -13.48 -8.61
C MET A 63 -1.13 -13.96 -10.00
N PRO A 64 0.11 -13.69 -10.47
CA PRO A 64 0.53 -14.14 -11.79
C PRO A 64 0.59 -15.67 -11.89
N MET A 65 0.98 -16.35 -10.82
CA MET A 65 1.04 -17.81 -10.79
C MET A 65 -0.36 -18.45 -10.87
N ILE A 66 -1.32 -17.92 -10.12
CA ILE A 66 -2.71 -18.37 -10.19
C ILE A 66 -3.31 -18.04 -11.56
N ALA A 67 -2.97 -16.89 -12.15
CA ALA A 67 -3.46 -16.48 -13.46
C ALA A 67 -3.04 -17.46 -14.58
N VAL A 68 -1.79 -17.94 -14.59
CA VAL A 68 -1.32 -18.94 -15.58
C VAL A 68 -2.10 -20.27 -15.45
N LEU A 69 -2.46 -20.66 -14.23
CA LEU A 69 -3.18 -21.91 -13.95
C LEU A 69 -4.70 -21.82 -14.20
N LYS A 70 -5.32 -20.65 -13.98
CA LYS A 70 -6.78 -20.46 -14.10
C LYS A 70 -7.22 -19.84 -15.42
N VAL A 71 -6.41 -19.02 -16.06
CA VAL A 71 -6.79 -18.33 -17.30
C VAL A 71 -6.53 -19.23 -18.50
N ASP A 72 -7.58 -19.51 -19.27
CA ASP A 72 -7.49 -20.40 -20.43
C ASP A 72 -6.76 -19.77 -21.61
N ALA A 73 -6.73 -18.44 -21.70
CA ALA A 73 -5.88 -17.72 -22.65
C ALA A 73 -4.37 -17.94 -22.43
N LEU A 74 -3.96 -18.38 -21.22
CA LEU A 74 -2.57 -18.70 -20.89
C LEU A 74 -2.28 -20.21 -20.91
N LYS A 75 -3.21 -21.05 -21.39
CA LYS A 75 -3.00 -22.50 -21.55
C LYS A 75 -1.77 -22.86 -22.36
N ALA A 76 -1.38 -22.04 -23.34
CA ALA A 76 -0.18 -22.24 -24.15
C ALA A 76 1.13 -22.25 -23.33
N TYR A 77 1.15 -21.58 -22.17
CA TYR A 77 2.28 -21.60 -21.24
C TYR A 77 2.15 -22.67 -20.16
N ARG A 78 1.00 -23.34 -20.00
CA ARG A 78 0.85 -24.43 -19.03
C ARG A 78 1.75 -25.60 -19.44
N GLY A 79 2.72 -25.94 -18.57
CA GLY A 79 3.58 -27.12 -18.74
C GLY A 79 4.99 -26.85 -19.27
N HIS A 80 5.37 -25.60 -19.53
CA HIS A 80 6.78 -25.28 -19.80
C HIS A 80 7.58 -25.32 -18.51
N ALA A 81 8.85 -25.77 -18.56
CA ALA A 81 9.76 -25.74 -17.40
C ALA A 81 9.87 -24.32 -16.78
N SER A 82 9.68 -23.29 -17.60
CA SER A 82 9.57 -21.88 -17.18
C SER A 82 8.44 -21.66 -16.17
N THR A 83 7.27 -22.29 -16.32
CA THR A 83 6.16 -22.14 -15.37
C THR A 83 6.49 -22.73 -14.01
N TYR A 84 7.15 -23.88 -13.97
CA TYR A 84 7.62 -24.47 -12.71
C TYR A 84 8.71 -23.61 -12.07
N PHE A 85 9.64 -23.08 -12.86
CA PHE A 85 10.67 -22.15 -12.38
C PHE A 85 10.05 -20.89 -11.76
N VAL A 86 9.08 -20.26 -12.43
CA VAL A 86 8.40 -19.07 -11.91
C VAL A 86 7.54 -19.41 -10.68
N LEU A 87 6.94 -20.60 -10.61
CA LEU A 87 6.22 -21.06 -9.42
C LEU A 87 7.14 -21.20 -8.21
N VAL A 88 8.29 -21.83 -8.38
CA VAL A 88 9.29 -22.02 -7.32
C VAL A 88 9.88 -20.67 -6.88
N MET A 89 10.23 -19.79 -7.82
CA MET A 89 10.72 -18.44 -7.50
C MET A 89 9.65 -17.59 -6.82
N GLY A 90 8.38 -17.70 -7.23
CA GLY A 90 7.26 -17.02 -6.58
C GLY A 90 7.04 -17.48 -5.14
N VAL A 91 7.10 -18.80 -4.89
CA VAL A 91 7.01 -19.36 -3.53
C VAL A 91 8.20 -18.95 -2.67
N LEU A 92 9.42 -18.93 -3.22
CA LEU A 92 10.63 -18.45 -2.54
C LEU A 92 10.51 -16.97 -2.16
N ALA A 93 10.03 -16.13 -3.08
CA ALA A 93 9.86 -14.70 -2.84
C ALA A 93 8.79 -14.41 -1.78
N VAL A 94 7.65 -15.11 -1.82
CA VAL A 94 6.63 -15.01 -0.77
C VAL A 94 7.20 -15.45 0.57
N SER A 95 7.92 -16.56 0.61
CA SER A 95 8.57 -17.07 1.83
C SER A 95 9.58 -16.08 2.41
N ALA A 96 10.42 -15.46 1.57
CA ALA A 96 11.41 -14.47 2.01
C ALA A 96 10.76 -13.22 2.62
N ILE A 97 9.66 -12.73 2.03
CA ILE A 97 8.94 -11.55 2.55
C ILE A 97 8.23 -11.89 3.86
N VAL A 98 7.57 -13.05 3.95
CA VAL A 98 6.92 -13.48 5.19
C VAL A 98 7.95 -13.67 6.31
N PHE A 99 9.14 -14.19 5.99
CA PHE A 99 10.22 -14.36 6.97
C PHE A 99 10.89 -13.05 7.37
N GLY A 100 10.91 -12.04 6.49
CA GLY A 100 11.37 -10.69 6.82
C GLY A 100 10.35 -9.88 7.62
N LEU A 101 9.09 -10.33 7.68
CA LEU A 101 7.99 -9.70 8.41
C LEU A 101 7.79 -10.29 9.82
N LEU A 102 8.21 -11.54 10.02
CA LEU A 102 8.30 -12.25 11.30
C LEU A 102 9.54 -11.79 12.08
#